data_AF-A0A1L8Z987-F1
#
_entry.id   AF-A0A1L8Z987-F1
#
_cell.length_a   1.000
_cell.length_b   1.000
_cell.length_c   1.000
_cell.angle_alpha   90.00
_cell.angle_beta   90.00
_cell.angle_gamma   90.00
#
_symmetry.space_group_name_H-M   'P 1'
#
loop_
_entity.id
_entity.type
_entity.pdbx_description
1 polymer ?
#
loop_
_entity_poly.entity_id
_entity_poly.type
_entity_poly.pdbx_seq_one_letter_code
_entity_poly.pdbx_strand_id
1 'polypeptide(L)'
;VEYVDCVDLEIRDNQAAENLACDLMEIDSIQKELNRIQNENKKREKPYKDRLKMLIYNITNTCPLIEQLNYRFGEFVFTLDPKKRAISDRLRGLLPTSGALFFPSNIAFANNVSVPM
;
A
#
# COMPACT_ATOMS: atom_id res chain seq x y z
N VAL A 1 8.73 -22.66 27.82
CA VAL A 1 9.64 -21.52 28.07
C VAL A 1 11.02 -22.12 28.18
N GLU A 2 11.87 -21.96 27.16
CA GLU A 2 13.29 -22.26 27.32
C GLU A 2 13.88 -21.11 28.13
N TYR A 3 14.33 -21.42 29.35
CA TYR A 3 15.09 -20.48 30.14
C TYR A 3 16.48 -20.39 29.52
N VAL A 4 16.78 -19.24 28.93
CA VAL A 4 18.09 -18.93 28.37
C VAL A 4 19.04 -18.64 29.54
N ASP A 5 20.29 -19.10 29.46
CA ASP A 5 21.33 -18.73 30.42
C ASP A 5 21.43 -17.20 30.51
N CYS A 6 21.28 -16.67 31.72
CA CYS A 6 21.38 -15.23 32.00
C CYS A 6 22.80 -14.91 32.47
N VAL A 7 23.31 -13.76 32.05
CA VAL A 7 24.55 -13.17 32.59
C VAL A 7 24.17 -11.98 33.46
N ASP A 8 24.73 -11.90 34.65
CA ASP A 8 24.50 -10.77 35.55
C ASP A 8 25.06 -9.48 34.95
N LEU A 9 24.21 -8.45 34.89
CA LEU A 9 24.62 -7.13 34.44
C LEU A 9 25.18 -6.35 35.64
N GLU A 10 26.50 -6.25 35.75
CA GLU A 10 27.14 -5.52 36.84
C GLU A 10 27.03 -3.99 36.63
N ILE A 11 26.13 -3.34 37.39
CA ILE A 11 26.02 -1.89 37.46
C ILE A 11 26.41 -1.45 38.87
N ARG A 12 27.47 -0.64 38.97
CA ARG A 12 28.04 -0.23 40.27
C ARG A 12 27.31 0.93 40.93
N ASP A 13 26.59 1.73 40.14
CA ASP A 13 25.89 2.91 40.60
C ASP A 13 24.38 2.65 40.64
N ASN A 14 23.77 2.87 41.81
CA ASN A 14 22.35 2.56 42.03
C ASN A 14 21.44 3.44 41.17
N GLN A 15 21.79 4.72 40.97
CA GLN A 15 21.00 5.62 40.12
C GLN A 15 21.02 5.17 38.66
N ALA A 16 22.19 4.74 38.16
CA ALA A 16 22.32 4.18 36.82
C ALA A 16 21.50 2.89 36.65
N ALA A 17 21.45 2.04 37.69
CA ALA A 17 20.63 0.82 37.66
C ALA A 17 19.13 1.13 37.64
N GLU A 18 18.67 2.09 38.44
CA GLU A 18 17.27 2.53 38.46
C GLU A 18 16.86 3.17 37.12
N ASN A 19 17.71 4.04 36.56
CA ASN A 19 17.46 4.65 35.26
C ASN A 19 17.36 3.59 34.16
N LEU A 20 18.28 2.62 34.15
CA LEU A 20 18.23 1.52 33.18
C LEU A 20 16.95 0.70 33.31
N ALA A 21 16.49 0.42 34.54
CA ALA A 21 15.25 -0.32 34.75
C ALA A 21 14.05 0.45 34.18
N CYS A 22 13.98 1.76 34.42
CA CYS A 22 12.95 2.63 33.85
C CYS A 22 13.00 2.63 32.31
N ASP A 23 14.17 2.81 31.72
CA ASP A 23 14.36 2.83 30.27
C ASP A 23 13.94 1.50 29.63
N LEU A 24 14.30 0.36 30.25
CA LEU A 24 13.93 -0.97 29.75
C LEU A 24 12.42 -1.20 29.81
N MET A 25 11.75 -0.76 30.88
CA MET A 25 10.29 -0.83 30.98
C MET A 25 9.60 0.06 29.94
N GLU A 26 10.13 1.25 29.69
CA GLU A 26 9.62 2.16 28.67
C GLU A 26 9.81 1.58 27.27
N ILE A 27 10.97 0.99 26.98
CA ILE A 27 11.23 0.30 25.70
C ILE A 27 10.22 -0.82 25.47
N ASP A 28 9.99 -1.69 26.44
CA ASP A 28 9.01 -2.78 26.32
C ASP A 28 7.59 -2.25 26.06
N SER A 29 7.19 -1.20 26.79
CA SER A 29 5.90 -0.53 26.62
C SER A 29 5.74 0.07 25.21
N ILE A 30 6.73 0.83 24.75
CA ILE A 30 6.73 1.44 23.41
C ILE A 30 6.71 0.37 22.32
N GLN A 31 7.48 -0.71 22.48
CA GLN A 31 7.49 -1.81 21.51
C GLN A 31 6.11 -2.49 21.40
N LYS A 32 5.43 -2.71 22.53
CA LYS A 32 4.06 -3.25 22.54
C LYS A 32 3.08 -2.34 21.79
N GLU A 33 3.13 -1.03 22.05
CA GLU A 33 2.24 -0.07 21.40
C GLU A 33 2.55 0.05 19.90
N LEU A 34 3.82 0.07 19.51
CA LEU A 34 4.23 0.08 18.11
C LEU A 34 3.71 -1.15 17.37
N ASN A 35 3.84 -2.33 17.97
CA ASN A 35 3.32 -3.58 17.42
C ASN A 35 1.79 -3.55 17.26
N ARG A 36 1.07 -2.97 18.23
CA ARG A 36 -0.38 -2.77 18.15
C ARG A 36 -0.76 -1.90 16.96
N ILE A 37 -0.15 -0.72 16.83
CA ILE A 37 -0.42 0.23 15.75
C ILE A 37 -0.11 -0.40 14.38
N GLN A 38 1.03 -1.07 14.25
CA GLN A 38 1.40 -1.74 12.99
C GLN A 38 0.38 -2.84 12.62
N ASN A 39 -0.10 -3.62 13.59
CA ASN A 39 -1.09 -4.66 13.33
C ASN A 39 -2.46 -4.08 12.95
N GLU A 40 -2.89 -3.01 13.61
CA GLU A 40 -4.12 -2.30 13.24
C GLU A 40 -4.02 -1.70 11.83
N ASN A 41 -2.90 -1.07 11.50
CA ASN A 41 -2.67 -0.53 10.16
C ASN A 41 -2.67 -1.63 9.11
N LYS A 42 -2.04 -2.78 9.36
CA LYS A 42 -2.12 -3.95 8.46
C LYS A 42 -3.58 -4.40 8.23
N LYS A 43 -4.40 -4.43 9.29
CA LYS A 43 -5.83 -4.76 9.18
C LYS A 43 -6.61 -3.73 8.38
N ARG A 44 -6.33 -2.43 8.56
CA ARG A 44 -6.97 -1.32 7.83
C ARG A 44 -6.54 -1.29 6.36
N GLU A 45 -5.27 -1.56 6.06
CA GLU A 45 -4.73 -1.57 4.70
C GLU A 45 -5.23 -2.73 3.85
N LYS A 46 -5.43 -3.91 4.46
CA LYS A 46 -5.82 -5.14 3.77
C LYS A 46 -7.03 -4.98 2.84
N PRO A 47 -8.20 -4.47 3.29
CA PRO A 47 -9.36 -4.33 2.41
C PRO A 47 -9.11 -3.43 1.20
N TYR A 48 -8.31 -2.37 1.34
CA TYR A 48 -7.95 -1.50 0.20
C TYR A 48 -7.02 -2.21 -0.78
N LYS A 49 -6.02 -2.95 -0.29
CA LYS A 49 -5.12 -3.75 -1.13
C LYS A 49 -5.90 -4.82 -1.90
N ASP A 50 -6.83 -5.49 -1.23
CA ASP A 50 -7.67 -6.52 -1.84
C ASP A 50 -8.63 -5.90 -2.88
N ARG A 51 -9.22 -4.74 -2.58
CA ARG A 51 -10.06 -4.01 -3.54
C ARG A 51 -9.26 -3.56 -4.77
N LEU A 52 -8.04 -3.06 -4.60
CA LEU A 52 -7.17 -2.67 -5.71
C LEU A 52 -6.83 -3.87 -6.59
N LYS A 53 -6.46 -5.02 -6.00
CA LYS A 53 -6.21 -6.25 -6.77
C LYS A 53 -7.43 -6.67 -7.58
N MET A 54 -8.60 -6.66 -6.97
CA MET A 54 -9.86 -7.03 -7.65
C MET A 54 -10.14 -6.11 -8.84
N LEU A 55 -9.99 -4.78 -8.68
CA LEU A 55 -10.20 -3.84 -9.78
C LEU A 55 -9.21 -4.06 -10.92
N ILE A 56 -7.92 -4.24 -10.62
CA ILE A 56 -6.89 -4.50 -11.63
C ILE A 56 -7.15 -5.84 -12.34
N TYR A 57 -7.55 -6.88 -11.60
CA TYR A 57 -7.90 -8.18 -12.14
C TYR A 57 -9.08 -8.08 -13.11
N ASN A 58 -10.15 -7.38 -12.72
CA ASN A 58 -11.30 -7.16 -13.57
C ASN A 58 -10.92 -6.43 -14.87
N ILE A 59 -10.10 -5.37 -14.78
CA ILE A 59 -9.61 -4.65 -15.97
C ILE A 59 -8.79 -5.58 -16.86
N THR A 60 -7.89 -6.38 -16.29
CA THR A 60 -7.02 -7.30 -17.06
C THR A 60 -7.84 -8.40 -17.74
N ASN A 61 -8.92 -8.87 -17.11
CA ASN A 61 -9.82 -9.85 -17.72
C ASN A 61 -10.67 -9.25 -18.84
N THR A 62 -11.16 -8.02 -18.67
CA THR A 62 -11.93 -7.32 -19.71
C THR A 62 -11.02 -6.90 -20.88
N CYS A 63 -9.78 -6.53 -20.59
CA CYS A 63 -8.78 -6.07 -21.55
C CYS A 63 -7.54 -6.97 -21.49
N PRO A 64 -7.57 -8.20 -22.04
CA PRO A 64 -6.48 -9.17 -21.92
C PRO A 64 -5.19 -8.74 -22.62
N LEU A 65 -5.27 -7.79 -23.56
CA LEU A 65 -4.13 -7.19 -24.25
C LEU A 65 -3.53 -5.99 -23.50
N ILE A 66 -3.94 -5.75 -22.25
CA ILE A 66 -3.33 -4.70 -21.44
C ILE A 66 -1.91 -5.11 -21.04
N GLU A 67 -0.95 -4.34 -21.54
CA GLU A 67 0.48 -4.51 -21.38
C GLU A 67 1.08 -3.29 -20.68
N GLN A 68 2.39 -3.28 -20.46
CA GLN A 68 3.10 -2.18 -19.83
C GLN A 68 3.29 -1.01 -20.83
N LEU A 69 2.20 -0.33 -21.16
CA LEU A 69 2.16 0.79 -22.10
C LEU A 69 1.42 2.00 -21.50
N ASN A 70 1.53 3.15 -22.17
CA ASN A 70 0.75 4.33 -21.86
C ASN A 70 -0.59 4.25 -22.60
N TYR A 71 -1.67 4.23 -21.82
CA TYR A 71 -3.03 4.20 -22.32
C TYR A 71 -3.65 5.59 -22.24
N ARG A 72 -4.53 5.87 -23.19
CA ARG A 72 -5.47 7.00 -23.12
C ARG A 72 -6.88 6.44 -23.02
N PHE A 73 -7.64 6.87 -22.03
CA PHE A 73 -9.06 6.56 -21.90
C PHE A 73 -9.84 7.88 -21.71
N GLY A 74 -10.62 8.25 -22.72
CA GLY A 74 -11.20 9.60 -22.82
C GLY A 74 -10.09 10.65 -22.79
N GLU A 75 -10.18 11.56 -21.82
CA GLU A 75 -9.19 12.62 -21.59
C GLU A 75 -8.18 12.26 -20.51
N PHE A 76 -8.12 11.01 -20.06
CA PHE A 76 -7.12 10.56 -19.10
C PHE A 76 -6.03 9.79 -19.81
N VAL A 77 -4.77 10.06 -19.44
CA VAL A 77 -3.64 9.20 -19.75
C VAL A 77 -3.26 8.44 -18.49
N PHE A 78 -2.84 7.19 -18.61
CA PHE A 78 -2.34 6.39 -17.48
C PHE A 78 -1.44 5.26 -17.98
N THR A 79 -0.66 4.69 -17.06
CA THR A 79 0.07 3.43 -17.27
C THR A 79 -0.54 2.39 -16.34
N LEU A 80 -0.90 1.22 -16.86
CA LEU A 80 -1.29 0.07 -16.04
C LEU A 80 -0.35 -1.10 -16.32
N ASP A 81 0.40 -1.53 -15.30
CA ASP A 81 1.27 -2.70 -15.35
C ASP A 81 0.83 -3.70 -14.28
N PRO A 82 -0.03 -4.68 -14.65
CA PRO A 82 -0.52 -5.69 -13.71
C PRO A 82 0.60 -6.57 -13.12
N LYS A 83 1.78 -6.64 -13.77
CA LYS A 83 2.88 -7.54 -13.40
C LYS A 83 3.77 -6.96 -12.30
N LYS A 84 3.65 -5.68 -11.93
CA LYS A 84 4.45 -5.11 -10.83
C LYS A 84 4.18 -5.76 -9.47
N ARG A 85 5.26 -5.90 -8.69
CA ARG A 85 5.26 -6.49 -7.35
C ARG A 85 4.39 -5.70 -6.37
N ALA A 86 4.59 -4.39 -6.27
CA ALA A 86 3.79 -3.53 -5.41
C ALA A 86 2.50 -3.11 -6.12
N ILE A 87 1.35 -3.34 -5.48
CA ILE A 87 0.03 -3.04 -6.07
C ILE A 87 -0.14 -1.54 -6.32
N SER A 88 0.41 -0.70 -5.44
CA SER A 88 0.43 0.75 -5.58
C SER A 88 1.19 1.24 -6.81
N ASP A 89 2.16 0.45 -7.30
CA ASP A 89 2.95 0.81 -8.47
C ASP A 89 2.31 0.39 -9.79
N ARG A 90 1.24 -0.43 -9.75
CA ARG A 90 0.62 -1.01 -10.94
C ARG A 90 -0.10 0.05 -11.77
N LEU A 91 -0.73 1.05 -11.14
CA LEU A 91 -1.35 2.17 -11.84
C LEU A 91 -0.50 3.42 -11.63
N ARG A 92 -0.17 4.14 -12.71
CA ARG A 92 0.55 5.42 -12.63
C ARG A 92 -0.07 6.46 -13.54
N GLY A 93 0.07 7.71 -13.11
CA GLY A 93 -0.10 8.88 -13.96
C GLY A 93 -1.51 9.06 -14.52
N LEU A 94 -2.56 8.61 -13.80
CA LEU A 94 -3.96 8.90 -14.13
C LEU A 94 -4.18 10.42 -14.10
N LEU A 95 -3.85 11.07 -15.21
CA LEU A 95 -3.75 12.51 -15.33
C LEU A 95 -4.64 12.96 -16.49
N PRO A 96 -5.38 14.07 -16.32
CA PRO A 96 -6.15 14.64 -17.39
C PRO A 96 -5.23 15.25 -18.45
N THR A 97 -5.60 15.13 -19.72
CA THR A 97 -4.85 15.70 -20.85
C THR A 97 -5.09 17.20 -21.03
N SER A 98 -6.10 17.75 -20.36
CA SER A 98 -6.42 19.18 -20.28
C SER A 98 -6.52 19.58 -18.79
N GLY A 99 -6.00 20.75 -18.43
CA GLY A 99 -5.78 21.15 -17.02
C GLY A 99 -7.03 21.33 -16.15
N ALA A 100 -8.23 21.08 -16.67
CA ALA A 100 -9.48 21.22 -15.94
C ALA A 100 -10.46 20.10 -16.33
N LEU A 101 -10.38 18.95 -15.64
CA LEU A 101 -11.40 17.91 -15.79
C LEU A 101 -11.93 17.44 -14.44
N PHE A 102 -13.21 17.70 -14.26
CA PHE A 102 -14.06 17.05 -13.28
C PHE A 102 -14.33 15.62 -13.76
N PHE A 103 -14.26 14.64 -12.86
CA PHE A 103 -14.76 13.30 -13.15
C PHE A 103 -16.22 13.43 -13.61
N PRO A 104 -16.57 13.01 -14.84
CA PRO A 104 -17.96 13.03 -15.26
C PRO A 104 -18.73 12.05 -14.35
N SER A 105 -19.74 12.54 -13.66
CA SER A 105 -20.64 11.70 -12.83
C SER A 105 -21.41 10.67 -13.66
N ASN A 106 -21.41 10.80 -14.99
CA ASN A 106 -21.96 9.83 -15.93
C ASN A 106 -21.09 9.77 -17.20
N ILE A 107 -20.16 8.81 -17.28
CA ILE A 107 -19.46 8.51 -18.54
C ILE A 107 -20.40 7.64 -19.39
N ALA A 108 -21.08 8.23 -20.36
CA ALA A 108 -21.76 7.48 -21.40
C ALA A 108 -20.72 6.99 -22.42
N PHE A 109 -20.51 5.67 -22.48
CA PHE A 109 -19.54 5.06 -23.39
C PHE A 109 -20.11 5.00 -24.81
N ALA A 110 -19.65 5.88 -25.69
CA ALA A 110 -19.88 5.72 -27.12
C ALA A 110 -18.91 4.65 -27.65
N ASN A 111 -19.39 3.41 -27.74
CA ASN A 111 -18.70 2.35 -28.48
C ASN A 111 -18.73 2.66 -29.98
N ASN A 112 -17.88 3.57 -30.43
CA ASN A 112 -17.65 3.78 -31.86
C ASN A 112 -16.71 2.70 -32.37
N VAL A 113 -17.26 1.50 -32.56
CA VAL A 113 -16.60 0.49 -33.40
C VAL A 113 -16.82 0.92 -34.85
N SER A 114 -15.94 1.77 -35.35
CA SER A 114 -15.76 1.92 -36.80
C SER A 114 -14.67 0.94 -37.22
N VAL A 115 -15.09 -0.19 -37.79
CA VAL A 115 -14.17 -1.07 -38.52
C VAL A 115 -14.02 -0.50 -39.93
N PRO A 116 -12.81 -0.17 -40.42
CA PRO A 116 -12.63 0.27 -41.79
C PRO A 116 -12.28 -0.91 -42.71
N MET A 117 -13.20 -1.21 -43.63
CA MET A 117 -13.07 -1.38 -45.09
C MET A 117 -14.19 -2.29 -45.61
#